data_AF-A0A7W6FS14-F1
#
_entry.id   AF-A0A7W6FS14-F1
#
_cell.length_a   1.000
_cell.length_b   1.000
_cell.length_c   1.000
_cell.angle_alpha   90.00
_cell.angle_beta   90.00
_cell.angle_gamma   90.00
#
_symmetry.space_group_name_H-M   'P 1'
#
loop_
_entity.id
_entity.type
_entity.pdbx_description
1 polymer ?
#
loop_
_entity_poly.entity_id
_entity_poly.type
_entity_poly.pdbx_seq_one_letter_code
_entity_poly.pdbx_strand_id
1 'polypeptide(L)'
;MMPLQPFWWDMLLLAFSIAGFALLALSRPREAQIVLKWPLSSQRQSAFRIAGWLFLGLALASSILAWRLNFGPFLWIGWMMLAVPAVAFAITYWPWRPKRLHRATNFASAVPVLSGPLRVFWQGLLTLALIAIPAGLVWAVHEAPIHPLLRDDAVAGKVGPWTFTMVEEERGPPETIGEDVVAKHVMLRFCDACDEQIRSAYLKVRKPRLPLAIGMEFEGARSAREVTLVIPPGIELADGIWLTAIGTDGSVHIAEIPLSQLMPATARQISEQAR
;
A
#
# COMPACT_ATOMS: atom_id res chain seq x y z
N MET A 1 7.95 -6.51 -11.01
CA MET A 1 9.07 -5.86 -11.72
C MET A 1 8.48 -4.78 -12.62
N MET A 2 8.85 -3.52 -12.43
CA MET A 2 8.38 -2.42 -13.28
C MET A 2 9.09 -2.52 -14.64
N PRO A 3 8.36 -2.59 -15.77
CA PRO A 3 9.01 -2.55 -17.07
C PRO A 3 9.70 -1.18 -17.24
N LEU A 4 11.00 -1.20 -17.50
CA LEU A 4 11.78 -0.02 -17.89
C LEU A 4 11.33 0.41 -19.29
N GLN A 5 10.21 1.14 -19.34
CA GLN A 5 9.69 1.73 -20.56
C GLN A 5 10.49 3.01 -20.87
N PRO A 6 10.77 3.27 -22.15
CA PRO A 6 11.41 4.51 -22.58
C PRO A 6 10.52 5.74 -22.31
N PHE A 7 11.15 6.83 -21.89
CA PHE A 7 10.50 8.11 -21.52
C PHE A 7 9.56 8.69 -22.59
N TRP A 8 9.75 8.37 -23.87
CA TRP A 8 8.87 8.83 -24.95
C TRP A 8 7.44 8.27 -24.83
N TRP A 9 7.23 7.18 -24.10
CA TRP A 9 5.91 6.58 -23.92
C TRP A 9 5.03 7.43 -23.00
N ASP A 10 5.63 7.99 -21.95
CA ASP A 10 4.99 8.95 -21.06
C ASP A 10 4.64 10.26 -21.79
N MET A 11 5.52 10.72 -22.69
CA MET A 11 5.26 11.89 -23.53
C MET A 11 4.10 11.67 -24.51
N LEU A 12 3.99 10.48 -25.11
CA LEU A 12 2.87 10.12 -25.98
C LEU A 12 1.56 10.06 -25.18
N LEU A 13 1.58 9.49 -23.99
CA LEU A 13 0.43 9.41 -23.10
C LEU A 13 -0.07 10.80 -22.71
N LEU A 14 0.84 11.69 -22.33
CA LEU A 14 0.52 13.09 -22.02
C LEU A 14 -0.04 13.83 -23.25
N ALA A 15 0.57 13.65 -24.42
CA ALA A 15 0.12 14.28 -25.66
C ALA A 15 -1.29 13.84 -26.05
N PHE A 16 -1.61 12.55 -25.95
CA PHE A 16 -2.95 12.03 -26.23
C PHE A 16 -3.98 12.52 -25.21
N SER A 17 -3.63 12.60 -23.93
CA SER A 17 -4.52 13.18 -22.92
C SER A 17 -4.79 14.66 -23.15
N ILE A 18 -3.77 15.46 -23.46
CA ILE A 18 -3.92 16.89 -23.81
C ILE A 18 -4.79 17.05 -25.06
N ALA A 19 -4.54 16.26 -26.11
CA ALA A 19 -5.33 16.28 -27.33
C ALA A 19 -6.80 15.91 -27.06
N GLY A 20 -7.05 14.85 -26.28
CA GLY A 20 -8.41 14.42 -25.91
C GLY A 20 -9.18 15.51 -25.16
N PHE A 21 -8.55 16.16 -24.19
CA PHE A 21 -9.16 17.27 -23.45
C PHE A 21 -9.34 18.53 -24.28
N ALA A 22 -8.39 18.87 -25.16
CA ALA A 22 -8.52 19.99 -26.07
C ALA A 22 -9.70 19.79 -27.04
N LEU A 23 -9.86 18.57 -27.59
CA LEU A 23 -10.99 18.21 -28.44
C LEU A 23 -12.33 18.26 -27.70
N LEU A 24 -12.38 17.80 -26.45
CA LEU A 24 -13.57 17.92 -25.60
C LEU A 24 -13.88 19.38 -25.24
N ALA A 25 -12.87 20.21 -25.02
CA ALA A 25 -13.05 21.65 -24.80
C ALA A 25 -13.63 22.32 -26.05
N LEU A 26 -13.12 21.98 -27.24
CA LEU A 26 -13.62 22.47 -28.53
C LEU A 26 -15.02 21.94 -28.89
N SER A 27 -15.47 20.84 -28.28
CA SER A 27 -16.85 20.38 -28.44
C SER A 27 -17.86 21.37 -27.83
N ARG A 28 -17.44 22.22 -26.89
CA ARG A 28 -18.33 23.22 -26.30
C ARG A 28 -18.51 24.42 -27.25
N PRO A 29 -19.75 24.81 -27.58
CA PRO A 29 -20.02 25.83 -28.60
C PRO A 29 -19.41 27.19 -28.28
N ARG A 30 -19.31 27.55 -26.99
CA ARG A 30 -18.70 28.80 -26.53
C ARG A 30 -17.19 28.84 -26.73
N GLU A 31 -16.50 27.72 -26.49
CA GLU A 31 -15.04 27.66 -26.56
C GLU A 31 -14.56 27.45 -28.01
N ALA A 32 -15.28 26.65 -28.79
CA ALA A 32 -15.03 26.53 -30.22
C ALA A 32 -15.11 27.88 -30.96
N GLN A 33 -16.08 28.73 -30.59
CA GLN A 33 -16.22 30.03 -31.23
C GLN A 33 -15.05 30.98 -30.88
N ILE A 34 -14.49 30.85 -29.67
CA ILE A 34 -13.35 31.65 -29.21
C ILE A 34 -12.05 31.18 -29.87
N VAL A 35 -11.84 29.87 -29.98
CA VAL A 35 -10.59 29.28 -30.49
C VAL A 35 -10.59 29.16 -32.01
N LEU A 36 -11.65 28.62 -32.62
CA LEU A 36 -11.74 28.44 -34.07
C LEU A 36 -12.27 29.66 -34.81
N LYS A 37 -12.83 30.67 -34.15
CA LYS A 37 -13.46 31.88 -34.75
C LYS A 37 -14.66 31.61 -35.68
N TRP A 38 -15.09 30.36 -35.84
CA TRP A 38 -16.16 29.95 -36.77
C TRP A 38 -17.26 29.20 -35.98
N PRO A 39 -18.55 29.42 -36.29
CA PRO A 39 -19.62 28.64 -35.67
C PRO A 39 -19.58 27.19 -36.20
N LEU A 40 -19.21 26.24 -35.36
CA LEU A 40 -19.23 24.81 -35.71
C LEU A 40 -20.67 24.29 -35.73
N SER A 41 -21.03 23.57 -36.79
CA SER A 41 -22.32 22.86 -36.89
C SER A 41 -22.45 21.76 -35.82
N SER A 42 -23.68 21.45 -35.40
CA SER A 42 -23.98 20.45 -34.37
C SER A 42 -23.32 19.08 -34.66
N GLN A 43 -23.26 18.68 -35.93
CA GLN A 43 -22.62 17.43 -36.35
C GLN A 43 -21.10 17.43 -36.13
N ARG A 44 -20.42 18.55 -36.37
CA ARG A 44 -18.96 18.69 -36.14
C ARG A 44 -18.63 18.75 -34.65
N GLN A 45 -19.52 19.31 -33.82
CA GLN A 45 -19.35 19.31 -32.36
C GLN A 45 -19.43 17.90 -31.76
N SER A 46 -20.36 17.08 -32.27
CA SER A 46 -20.45 15.66 -31.91
C SER A 46 -19.23 14.87 -32.39
N ALA A 47 -18.71 15.16 -33.59
CA ALA A 47 -17.47 14.54 -34.08
C ALA A 47 -16.27 14.85 -33.18
N PHE A 48 -16.10 16.11 -32.73
CA PHE A 48 -15.04 16.48 -31.79
C PHE A 48 -15.19 15.81 -30.43
N ARG A 49 -16.43 15.62 -29.95
CA ARG A 49 -16.69 14.89 -28.71
C ARG A 49 -16.28 13.43 -28.82
N ILE A 50 -16.68 12.76 -29.90
CA ILE A 50 -16.34 11.35 -30.16
C ILE A 50 -14.83 11.21 -30.30
N ALA A 51 -14.18 12.10 -31.06
CA ALA A 51 -12.74 12.11 -31.22
C ALA A 51 -12.01 12.30 -29.86
N GLY A 52 -12.46 13.24 -29.03
CA GLY A 52 -11.86 13.47 -27.71
C GLY A 52 -11.94 12.26 -26.78
N TRP A 53 -13.07 11.54 -26.77
CA TRP A 53 -13.21 10.28 -26.03
C TRP A 53 -12.37 9.15 -26.62
N LEU A 54 -12.24 9.06 -27.94
CA LEU A 54 -11.35 8.08 -28.59
C LEU A 54 -9.89 8.29 -28.22
N PHE A 55 -9.43 9.55 -28.19
CA PHE A 55 -8.06 9.88 -27.77
C PHE A 55 -7.79 9.55 -26.30
N LEU A 56 -8.75 9.83 -25.39
CA LEU A 56 -8.63 9.43 -23.98
C LEU A 56 -8.69 7.92 -23.79
N GLY A 57 -9.51 7.22 -24.57
CA GLY A 57 -9.59 5.76 -24.58
C GLY A 57 -8.30 5.11 -25.09
N LEU A 58 -7.70 5.66 -26.14
CA LEU A 58 -6.39 5.23 -26.67
C LEU A 58 -5.27 5.48 -25.65
N ALA A 59 -5.30 6.63 -24.96
CA ALA A 59 -4.37 6.91 -23.86
C ALA A 59 -4.48 5.85 -22.75
N LEU A 60 -5.69 5.53 -22.29
CA LEU A 60 -5.92 4.50 -21.28
C LEU A 60 -5.50 3.10 -21.76
N ALA A 61 -5.86 2.72 -22.98
CA ALA A 61 -5.45 1.44 -23.55
C ALA A 61 -3.91 1.33 -23.62
N SER A 62 -3.24 2.39 -24.04
CA SER A 62 -1.78 2.44 -24.13
C SER A 62 -1.10 2.36 -22.75
N SER A 63 -1.69 2.94 -21.71
CA SER A 63 -1.15 2.85 -20.34
C SER A 63 -1.34 1.46 -19.75
N ILE A 64 -2.48 0.82 -20.00
CA ILE A 64 -2.73 -0.56 -19.59
C ILE A 64 -1.80 -1.54 -20.33
N LEU A 65 -1.54 -1.33 -21.63
CA LEU A 65 -0.61 -2.17 -22.39
C LEU A 65 0.83 -2.07 -21.88
N ALA A 66 1.28 -0.87 -21.51
CA ALA A 66 2.67 -0.65 -21.09
C ALA A 66 2.94 -0.98 -19.61
N TRP A 67 2.00 -0.72 -18.70
CA TRP A 67 2.19 -0.90 -17.25
C TRP A 67 1.24 -1.91 -16.60
N ARG A 68 0.49 -2.67 -17.42
CA ARG A 68 -0.53 -3.63 -17.00
C ARG A 68 -1.64 -2.97 -16.16
N LEU A 69 -2.64 -3.76 -15.78
CA LEU A 69 -3.81 -3.26 -15.04
C LEU A 69 -3.48 -2.74 -13.63
N ASN A 70 -2.36 -3.16 -13.04
CA ASN A 70 -1.99 -2.79 -11.68
C ASN A 70 -1.49 -1.35 -11.56
N PHE A 71 -0.83 -0.81 -12.59
CA PHE A 71 -0.19 0.52 -12.53
C PHE A 71 -0.66 1.47 -13.65
N GLY A 72 -1.05 0.92 -14.81
CA GLY A 72 -1.47 1.71 -15.98
C GLY A 72 -2.62 2.69 -15.70
N PRO A 73 -3.70 2.29 -15.01
CA PRO A 73 -4.79 3.21 -14.66
C PRO A 73 -4.35 4.34 -13.73
N PHE A 74 -3.49 4.05 -12.74
CA PHE A 74 -2.99 5.05 -11.79
C PHE A 74 -2.08 6.09 -12.48
N LEU A 75 -1.19 5.64 -13.36
CA LEU A 75 -0.35 6.52 -14.18
C LEU A 75 -1.18 7.40 -15.10
N TRP A 76 -2.21 6.84 -15.74
CA TRP A 76 -3.13 7.59 -16.60
C TRP A 76 -3.87 8.69 -15.82
N ILE A 77 -4.39 8.38 -14.63
CA ILE A 77 -5.03 9.38 -13.75
C ILE A 77 -4.04 10.49 -13.35
N GLY A 78 -2.80 10.12 -13.01
CA GLY A 78 -1.74 11.08 -12.68
C GLY A 78 -1.49 12.07 -13.82
N TRP A 79 -1.38 11.58 -15.05
CA TRP A 79 -1.20 12.45 -16.23
C TRP A 79 -2.44 13.28 -16.57
N MET A 80 -3.66 12.80 -16.28
CA MET A 80 -4.87 13.61 -16.43
C MET A 80 -4.88 14.82 -15.48
N MET A 81 -4.37 14.67 -14.25
CA MET A 81 -4.24 15.79 -13.31
C MET A 81 -3.32 16.89 -13.80
N LEU A 82 -2.37 16.58 -14.70
CA LEU A 82 -1.51 17.58 -15.34
C LEU A 82 -2.12 18.13 -16.65
N ALA A 83 -2.74 17.26 -17.46
CA ALA A 83 -3.30 17.64 -18.75
C ALA A 83 -4.50 18.60 -18.64
N VAL A 84 -5.41 18.37 -17.68
CA VAL A 84 -6.59 19.22 -17.49
C VAL A 84 -6.22 20.66 -17.14
N PRO A 85 -5.40 20.94 -16.10
CA PRO A 85 -5.00 22.30 -15.80
C PRO A 85 -4.12 22.90 -16.89
N ALA A 86 -3.29 22.13 -17.60
CA ALA A 86 -2.52 22.64 -18.74
C ALA A 86 -3.44 23.16 -19.86
N VAL A 87 -4.47 22.39 -20.23
CA VAL A 87 -5.46 22.81 -21.24
C VAL A 87 -6.28 24.00 -20.71
N ALA A 88 -6.71 23.96 -19.45
CA ALA A 88 -7.48 25.06 -18.85
C ALA A 88 -6.66 26.35 -18.79
N PHE A 89 -5.39 26.29 -18.40
CA PHE A 89 -4.49 27.43 -18.34
C PHE A 89 -4.19 27.96 -19.74
N ALA A 90 -3.92 27.08 -20.72
CA ALA A 90 -3.74 27.46 -22.11
C ALA A 90 -4.96 28.22 -22.65
N ILE A 91 -6.18 27.73 -22.40
CA ILE A 91 -7.42 28.39 -22.83
C ILE A 91 -7.66 29.71 -22.07
N THR A 92 -7.36 29.75 -20.77
CA THR A 92 -7.63 30.91 -19.90
C THR A 92 -6.66 32.06 -20.14
N TYR A 93 -5.37 31.76 -20.24
CA TYR A 93 -4.29 32.74 -20.43
C TYR A 93 -3.93 32.97 -21.90
N TRP A 94 -4.80 32.56 -22.84
CA TRP A 94 -4.56 32.69 -24.26
C TRP A 94 -4.35 34.17 -24.66
N PRO A 95 -3.14 34.56 -25.13
CA PRO A 95 -2.72 35.95 -25.24
C PRO A 95 -3.47 36.76 -26.32
N TRP A 96 -4.19 36.08 -27.21
CA TRP A 96 -5.00 36.67 -28.28
C TRP A 96 -6.50 36.75 -27.95
N ARG A 97 -6.88 36.56 -26.67
CA ARG A 97 -8.26 36.81 -26.26
C ARG A 97 -8.60 38.27 -26.55
N PRO A 98 -9.60 38.57 -27.41
CA PRO A 98 -10.04 39.95 -27.57
C PRO A 98 -10.50 40.47 -26.20
N LYS A 99 -9.91 41.58 -25.75
CA LYS A 99 -10.37 42.28 -24.53
C LYS A 99 -11.85 42.55 -24.71
N ARG A 100 -12.71 41.85 -23.97
CA ARG A 100 -14.14 42.17 -23.95
C ARG A 100 -14.25 43.59 -23.40
N LEU A 101 -14.66 44.54 -24.23
CA LEU A 101 -15.31 45.73 -23.71
C LEU A 101 -16.51 45.21 -22.91
N HIS A 102 -16.50 45.43 -21.60
CA HIS A 102 -17.64 45.13 -20.75
C HIS A 102 -18.81 46.03 -21.19
N ARG A 103 -19.62 45.57 -22.15
CA ARG A 103 -21.01 46.02 -22.20
C ARG A 103 -21.65 45.39 -20.97
N ALA A 104 -21.86 46.22 -19.96
CA ALA A 104 -22.58 45.88 -18.74
C ALA A 104 -24.01 45.48 -19.12
N THR A 105 -24.20 44.24 -19.54
CA THR A 105 -25.46 43.57 -19.42
C THR A 105 -25.44 42.91 -18.05
N ASN A 106 -26.34 43.38 -17.18
CA ASN A 106 -26.64 42.76 -15.90
C ASN A 106 -27.17 41.34 -16.12
N PHE A 107 -26.28 40.42 -16.47
CA PHE A 107 -26.50 39.01 -16.25
C PHE A 107 -25.94 38.72 -14.88
N ALA A 108 -26.76 39.00 -13.86
CA ALA A 108 -26.76 38.20 -12.66
C ALA A 108 -26.96 36.76 -13.14
N SER A 109 -25.85 36.10 -13.45
CA SER A 109 -25.82 34.69 -13.71
C SER A 109 -26.12 34.08 -12.36
N ALA A 110 -27.41 33.85 -12.11
CA ALA A 110 -27.82 32.87 -11.13
C ALA A 110 -27.17 31.57 -11.59
N VAL A 111 -25.98 31.30 -11.07
CA VAL A 111 -25.58 29.92 -10.79
C VAL A 111 -26.84 29.35 -10.14
N PRO A 112 -27.42 28.24 -10.62
CA PRO A 112 -28.39 27.52 -9.83
C PRO A 112 -27.63 27.04 -8.59
N VAL A 113 -27.49 27.94 -7.63
CA VAL A 113 -27.29 27.64 -6.23
C VAL A 113 -28.46 26.71 -5.98
N LEU A 114 -28.18 25.43 -5.81
CA LEU A 114 -29.17 24.47 -5.33
C LEU A 114 -29.57 24.99 -3.93
N SER A 115 -30.46 25.96 -3.87
CA SER A 115 -30.95 26.57 -2.64
C SER A 115 -32.10 25.69 -2.20
N GLY A 116 -31.73 24.61 -1.54
CA GLY A 116 -32.67 23.65 -0.98
C GLY A 116 -32.08 22.99 0.26
N PRO A 117 -32.92 22.52 1.19
CA PRO A 117 -32.49 21.85 2.42
C PRO A 117 -31.57 20.66 2.13
N LEU A 118 -31.74 20.00 0.98
CA LEU A 118 -30.84 18.93 0.52
C LEU A 118 -29.39 19.40 0.34
N ARG A 119 -29.11 20.60 -0.19
CA ARG A 119 -27.70 21.03 -0.40
C ARG A 119 -26.99 21.26 0.93
N VAL A 120 -27.67 21.90 1.88
CA VAL A 120 -27.14 22.13 3.24
C VAL A 120 -26.92 20.78 3.94
N PHE A 121 -27.84 19.84 3.76
CA PHE A 121 -27.71 18.47 4.26
C PHE A 121 -26.49 17.74 3.65
N TRP A 122 -26.34 17.76 2.32
CA TRP A 122 -25.19 17.14 1.63
C TRP A 122 -23.86 17.81 1.96
N GLN A 123 -23.84 19.14 2.12
CA GLN A 123 -22.65 19.87 2.57
C GLN A 123 -22.31 19.52 4.02
N GLY A 124 -23.30 19.42 4.91
CA GLY A 124 -23.13 18.97 6.29
C GLY A 124 -22.58 17.55 6.37
N LEU A 125 -23.13 16.63 5.57
CA LEU A 125 -22.65 15.25 5.46
C LEU A 125 -21.21 15.18 4.95
N LEU A 126 -20.87 15.96 3.91
CA LEU A 126 -19.50 16.03 3.39
C LEU A 126 -18.51 16.62 4.40
N THR A 127 -18.89 17.68 5.13
CA THR A 127 -18.03 18.25 6.18
C THR A 127 -17.86 17.29 7.35
N LEU A 128 -18.93 16.57 7.73
CA LEU A 128 -18.87 15.57 8.79
C LEU A 128 -18.00 14.40 8.36
N ALA A 129 -18.11 13.90 7.12
CA ALA A 129 -17.24 12.86 6.58
C ALA A 129 -15.77 13.32 6.52
N LEU A 130 -15.51 14.57 6.11
CA LEU A 130 -14.16 15.14 6.03
C LEU A 130 -13.46 15.21 7.40
N ILE A 131 -14.22 15.29 8.49
CA ILE A 131 -13.69 15.29 9.86
C ILE A 131 -13.68 13.87 10.46
N ALA A 132 -14.77 13.13 10.27
CA ALA A 132 -14.96 11.79 10.84
C ALA A 132 -13.96 10.78 10.28
N ILE A 133 -13.60 10.86 8.99
CA ILE A 133 -12.63 9.94 8.39
C ILE A 133 -11.23 10.13 9.00
N PRO A 134 -10.63 11.35 9.02
CA PRO A 134 -9.36 11.56 9.71
C PRO A 134 -9.42 11.24 11.20
N ALA A 135 -10.50 11.61 11.89
CA ALA A 135 -10.65 11.33 13.31
C ALA A 135 -10.70 9.82 13.58
N GLY A 136 -11.45 9.06 12.77
CA GLY A 136 -11.49 7.59 12.84
C GLY A 136 -10.13 6.97 12.53
N LEU A 137 -9.35 7.56 11.61
CA LEU A 137 -8.00 7.09 11.30
C LEU A 137 -7.02 7.37 12.43
N VAL A 138 -7.08 8.57 13.04
CA VAL A 138 -6.28 8.91 14.23
C VAL A 138 -6.62 7.97 15.39
N TRP A 139 -7.92 7.71 15.59
CA TRP A 139 -8.39 6.76 16.60
C TRP A 139 -7.85 5.34 16.34
N ALA A 140 -7.96 4.85 15.10
CA ALA A 140 -7.43 3.54 14.72
C ALA A 140 -5.90 3.43 14.90
N VAL A 141 -5.15 4.50 14.60
CA VAL A 141 -3.69 4.54 14.83
C VAL A 141 -3.36 4.60 16.31
N HIS A 142 -4.17 5.28 17.12
CA HIS A 142 -3.98 5.34 18.57
C HIS A 142 -4.21 3.98 19.25
N GLU A 143 -5.16 3.20 18.73
CA GLU A 143 -5.45 1.84 19.20
C GLU A 143 -4.56 0.77 18.57
N ALA A 144 -3.76 1.12 17.57
CA ALA A 144 -2.91 0.16 16.88
C ALA A 144 -1.88 -0.44 17.85
N PRO A 145 -1.76 -1.77 17.92
CA PRO A 145 -0.81 -2.42 18.81
C PRO A 145 0.63 -2.07 18.42
N ILE A 146 1.49 -1.93 19.43
CA ILE A 146 2.93 -1.76 19.23
C ILE A 146 3.46 -2.99 18.49
N HIS A 147 4.30 -2.77 17.48
CA HIS A 147 4.92 -3.83 16.69
C HIS A 147 5.56 -4.89 17.63
N PRO A 148 5.31 -6.20 17.45
CA PRO A 148 5.70 -7.23 18.42
C PRO A 148 7.18 -7.17 18.83
N LEU A 149 8.09 -6.98 17.87
CA LEU A 149 9.54 -6.87 18.10
C LEU A 149 9.98 -5.65 18.95
N LEU A 150 9.12 -4.64 19.14
CA LEU A 150 9.39 -3.46 19.96
C LEU A 150 8.76 -3.55 21.36
N ARG A 151 8.09 -4.66 21.68
CA ARG A 151 7.47 -4.86 22.99
C ARG A 151 8.51 -5.24 24.04
N ASP A 152 8.25 -4.90 25.28
CA ASP A 152 9.15 -5.17 26.42
C ASP A 152 9.30 -6.67 26.76
N ASP A 153 8.40 -7.52 26.25
CA ASP A 153 8.43 -8.98 26.40
C ASP A 153 9.32 -9.67 25.35
N ALA A 154 9.95 -8.90 24.45
CA ALA A 154 10.86 -9.46 23.47
C ALA A 154 12.14 -10.01 24.13
N VAL A 155 12.45 -11.27 23.82
CA VAL A 155 13.62 -11.98 24.33
C VAL A 155 14.85 -11.57 23.55
N ALA A 156 15.81 -10.94 24.23
CA ALA A 156 17.11 -10.63 23.68
C ALA A 156 18.14 -11.72 24.03
N GLY A 157 18.96 -12.11 23.06
CA GLY A 157 19.96 -13.16 23.24
C GLY A 157 21.11 -13.09 22.24
N LYS A 158 21.97 -14.10 22.28
CA LYS A 158 23.07 -14.28 21.32
C LYS A 158 23.05 -15.70 20.74
N VAL A 159 23.31 -15.81 19.45
CA VAL A 159 23.53 -17.08 18.75
C VAL A 159 24.87 -16.99 18.02
N GLY A 160 25.89 -17.61 18.60
CA GLY A 160 27.27 -17.41 18.17
C GLY A 160 27.69 -15.93 18.30
N PRO A 161 28.20 -15.29 17.23
CA PRO A 161 28.61 -13.89 17.26
C PRO A 161 27.45 -12.90 17.12
N TRP A 162 26.25 -13.35 16.76
CA TRP A 162 25.13 -12.46 16.43
C TRP A 162 24.16 -12.31 17.60
N THR A 163 23.81 -11.06 17.90
CA THR A 163 22.74 -10.73 18.85
C THR A 163 21.39 -10.74 18.14
N PHE A 164 20.36 -11.22 18.82
CA PHE A 164 19.00 -11.29 18.31
C PHE A 164 17.96 -10.80 19.33
N THR A 165 16.80 -10.43 18.81
CA THR A 165 15.57 -10.14 19.55
C THR A 165 14.47 -11.00 18.95
N MET A 166 13.77 -11.77 19.78
CA MET A 166 12.73 -12.69 19.35
C MET A 166 11.51 -12.58 20.24
N VAL A 167 10.32 -12.74 19.67
CA VAL A 167 9.06 -12.57 20.42
C VAL A 167 7.94 -13.38 19.77
N GLU A 168 7.00 -13.88 20.57
CA GLU A 168 5.73 -14.37 20.04
C GLU A 168 4.95 -13.23 19.37
N GLU A 169 4.39 -13.44 18.19
CA GLU A 169 3.62 -12.39 17.50
C GLU A 169 2.36 -12.03 18.32
N GLU A 170 1.60 -13.05 18.70
CA GLU A 170 0.38 -12.92 19.50
C GLU A 170 0.53 -13.54 20.90
N ARG A 171 0.11 -12.78 21.93
CA ARG A 171 0.10 -13.17 23.35
C ARG A 171 -1.02 -14.15 23.74
N GLY A 172 -1.84 -14.59 22.77
CA GLY A 172 -2.96 -15.50 22.98
C GLY A 172 -2.52 -16.95 23.24
N PRO A 173 -3.45 -17.91 23.35
CA PRO A 173 -3.11 -19.32 23.25
C PRO A 173 -2.54 -19.65 21.85
N PRO A 174 -1.88 -20.80 21.69
CA PRO A 174 -1.54 -21.34 20.38
C PRO A 174 -2.77 -21.50 19.48
N GLU A 175 -2.58 -21.26 18.19
CA GLU A 175 -3.64 -21.41 17.18
C GLU A 175 -3.66 -22.84 16.65
N THR A 176 -4.86 -23.37 16.39
CA THR A 176 -5.04 -24.67 15.76
C THR A 176 -5.06 -24.51 14.24
N ILE A 177 -4.02 -25.01 13.58
CA ILE A 177 -3.88 -25.05 12.12
C ILE A 177 -4.31 -26.43 11.62
N GLY A 178 -5.51 -26.53 11.05
CA GLY A 178 -6.03 -27.81 10.51
C GLY A 178 -6.56 -28.76 11.59
N GLU A 179 -6.51 -30.07 11.34
CA GLU A 179 -7.00 -31.10 12.26
C GLU A 179 -5.93 -31.42 13.32
N ASP A 180 -5.98 -30.68 14.44
CA ASP A 180 -5.20 -30.93 15.67
C ASP A 180 -3.71 -30.57 15.65
N VAL A 181 -3.25 -29.81 14.65
CA VAL A 181 -1.89 -29.22 14.69
C VAL A 181 -1.96 -27.86 15.36
N VAL A 182 -1.23 -27.71 16.45
CA VAL A 182 -1.19 -26.47 17.21
C VAL A 182 0.10 -25.72 16.90
N ALA A 183 0.02 -24.42 16.63
CA ALA A 183 1.16 -23.62 16.22
C ALA A 183 1.17 -22.22 16.85
N LYS A 184 2.34 -21.60 16.81
CA LYS A 184 2.56 -20.23 17.25
C LYS A 184 3.43 -19.45 16.27
N HIS A 185 3.06 -18.21 16.06
CA HIS A 185 3.84 -17.28 15.26
C HIS A 185 4.92 -16.61 16.09
N VAL A 186 6.15 -16.65 15.60
CA VAL A 186 7.31 -16.07 16.28
C VAL A 186 8.03 -15.15 15.32
N MET A 187 8.34 -13.94 15.78
CA MET A 187 9.14 -12.98 15.03
C MET A 187 10.58 -12.94 15.55
N LEU A 188 11.53 -12.71 14.63
CA LEU A 188 12.96 -12.62 14.89
C LEU A 188 13.57 -11.43 14.17
N ARG A 189 14.45 -10.71 14.87
CA ARG A 189 15.32 -9.68 14.32
C ARG A 189 16.73 -9.87 14.85
N PHE A 190 17.72 -9.79 13.97
CA PHE A 190 19.14 -9.71 14.37
C PHE A 190 19.59 -8.26 14.48
N CYS A 191 20.78 -8.01 15.03
CA CYS A 191 21.33 -6.66 15.02
C CYS A 191 21.55 -6.16 13.60
N ASP A 192 21.43 -4.85 13.40
CA ASP A 192 21.53 -4.23 12.06
C ASP A 192 22.84 -4.60 11.33
N ALA A 193 23.97 -4.70 12.06
CA ALA A 193 25.26 -5.11 11.49
C ALA A 193 25.40 -6.63 11.27
N CYS A 194 24.65 -7.43 12.03
CA CYS A 194 24.66 -8.89 11.98
C CYS A 194 23.90 -9.41 10.75
N ASP A 195 22.86 -8.68 10.35
CA ASP A 195 21.82 -9.15 9.43
C ASP A 195 22.34 -9.46 8.02
N GLU A 196 23.43 -8.81 7.60
CA GLU A 196 24.11 -9.10 6.33
C GLU A 196 24.92 -10.39 6.35
N GLN A 197 25.36 -10.82 7.53
CA GLN A 197 26.18 -12.00 7.70
C GLN A 197 25.35 -13.27 7.79
N ILE A 198 24.02 -13.16 7.92
CA ILE A 198 23.12 -14.29 8.15
C ILE A 198 22.38 -14.63 6.86
N ARG A 199 22.55 -15.87 6.42
CA ARG A 199 21.88 -16.41 5.24
C ARG A 199 20.46 -16.87 5.54
N SER A 200 20.30 -17.68 6.59
CA SER A 200 19.01 -18.20 7.04
C SER A 200 19.03 -18.49 8.54
N ALA A 201 17.84 -18.51 9.13
CA ALA A 201 17.64 -18.86 10.53
C ALA A 201 16.46 -19.81 10.64
N TYR A 202 16.48 -20.67 11.65
CA TYR A 202 15.46 -21.68 11.84
C TYR A 202 15.13 -21.85 13.32
N LEU A 203 13.89 -22.24 13.61
CA LEU A 203 13.38 -22.44 14.95
C LEU A 203 12.83 -23.85 15.13
N LYS A 204 13.11 -24.44 16.29
CA LYS A 204 12.64 -25.79 16.62
C LYS A 204 12.31 -25.95 18.10
N VAL A 205 11.24 -26.68 18.39
CA VAL A 205 10.95 -27.16 19.75
C VAL A 205 11.79 -28.40 20.04
N ARG A 206 12.42 -28.43 21.22
CA ARG A 206 13.38 -29.45 21.67
C ARG A 206 14.71 -29.45 20.90
N LYS A 207 15.73 -30.00 21.55
CA LYS A 207 17.10 -30.02 21.04
C LYS A 207 17.19 -30.74 19.69
N PRO A 208 17.76 -30.11 18.65
CA PRO A 208 18.02 -30.80 17.38
C PRO A 208 19.03 -31.92 17.60
N ARG A 209 18.66 -33.15 17.18
CA ARG A 209 19.54 -34.34 17.26
C ARG A 209 20.66 -34.32 16.23
N LEU A 210 20.48 -33.57 15.14
CA LEU A 210 21.42 -33.44 14.03
C LEU A 210 21.58 -31.95 13.69
N PRO A 211 22.78 -31.48 13.32
CA PRO A 211 23.01 -30.11 12.89
C PRO A 211 22.16 -29.68 11.68
N LEU A 212 21.75 -30.65 10.84
CA LEU A 212 20.89 -30.45 9.67
C LEU A 212 19.39 -30.69 9.93
N ALA A 213 18.95 -30.95 11.16
CA ALA A 213 17.54 -31.13 11.48
C ALA A 213 16.87 -29.77 11.79
N ILE A 214 16.93 -28.87 10.81
CA ILE A 214 16.99 -27.42 11.01
C ILE A 214 15.70 -26.81 11.60
N GLY A 215 14.57 -27.51 11.58
CA GLY A 215 13.31 -26.98 12.12
C GLY A 215 12.59 -26.15 11.07
N MET A 216 11.78 -25.19 11.52
CA MET A 216 11.01 -24.30 10.65
C MET A 216 11.86 -23.08 10.28
N GLU A 217 11.94 -22.74 9.00
CA GLU A 217 12.73 -21.59 8.54
C GLU A 217 12.01 -20.27 8.84
N PHE A 218 12.79 -19.26 9.23
CA PHE A 218 12.30 -17.90 9.32
C PHE A 218 12.22 -17.27 7.92
N GLU A 219 11.03 -16.79 7.57
CA GLU A 219 10.74 -16.13 6.30
C GLU A 219 10.56 -14.61 6.49
N GLY A 220 10.44 -13.85 5.40
CA GLY A 220 10.16 -12.41 5.45
C GLY A 220 11.40 -11.51 5.33
N ALA A 221 11.23 -10.25 5.72
CA ALA A 221 12.26 -9.22 5.58
C ALA A 221 13.34 -9.37 6.66
N ARG A 222 14.59 -8.96 6.38
CA ARG A 222 15.69 -9.08 7.34
C ARG A 222 15.39 -8.38 8.69
N SER A 223 14.78 -7.21 8.63
CA SER A 223 14.38 -6.42 9.81
C SER A 223 13.25 -7.05 10.64
N ALA A 224 12.48 -7.97 10.07
CA ALA A 224 11.34 -8.62 10.72
C ALA A 224 11.09 -9.96 10.01
N ARG A 225 11.74 -11.01 10.51
CA ARG A 225 11.51 -12.37 10.03
C ARG A 225 10.46 -13.06 10.88
N GLU A 226 9.69 -13.96 10.30
CA GLU A 226 8.59 -14.66 10.96
C GLU A 226 8.65 -16.15 10.70
N VAL A 227 8.14 -16.94 11.65
CA VAL A 227 8.02 -18.40 11.50
C VAL A 227 6.78 -18.91 12.22
N THR A 228 6.12 -19.88 11.60
CA THR A 228 5.05 -20.65 12.23
C THR A 228 5.66 -21.87 12.90
N LEU A 229 5.84 -21.79 14.22
CA LEU A 229 6.39 -22.87 15.05
C LEU A 229 5.29 -23.86 15.45
N VAL A 230 5.36 -25.07 14.91
CA VAL A 230 4.48 -26.18 15.32
C VAL A 230 4.88 -26.66 16.71
N ILE A 231 3.89 -26.71 17.61
CA ILE A 231 4.05 -27.17 18.99
C ILE A 231 3.75 -28.68 19.04
N PRO A 232 4.74 -29.52 19.35
CA PRO A 232 4.52 -30.96 19.41
C PRO A 232 3.63 -31.35 20.60
N PRO A 233 2.86 -32.44 20.49
CA PRO A 233 2.13 -32.98 21.62
C PRO A 233 3.10 -33.42 22.73
N GLY A 234 2.67 -33.26 23.99
CA GLY A 234 3.49 -33.58 25.16
C GLY A 234 4.72 -32.68 25.30
N ILE A 235 4.65 -31.44 24.85
CA ILE A 235 5.67 -30.43 25.18
C ILE A 235 5.68 -30.20 26.70
N GLU A 236 6.87 -30.17 27.29
CA GLU A 236 7.05 -29.92 28.72
C GLU A 236 7.61 -28.52 28.97
N LEU A 237 7.43 -27.97 30.17
CA LEU A 237 8.03 -26.69 30.57
C LEU A 237 9.57 -26.73 30.56
N ALA A 238 10.16 -27.92 30.72
CA ALA A 238 11.60 -28.15 30.64
C ALA A 238 12.12 -28.22 29.20
N ASP A 239 11.24 -28.33 28.19
CA ASP A 239 11.66 -28.33 26.79
C ASP A 239 12.16 -26.92 26.39
N GLY A 240 13.37 -26.86 25.83
CA GLY A 240 13.91 -25.63 25.26
C GLY A 240 13.46 -25.39 23.82
N ILE A 241 13.47 -24.12 23.41
CA ILE A 241 13.34 -23.69 22.01
C ILE A 241 14.73 -23.43 21.46
N TRP A 242 15.01 -23.98 20.28
CA TRP A 242 16.34 -23.98 19.69
C TRP A 242 16.35 -23.11 18.44
N LEU A 243 17.15 -22.04 18.48
CA LEU A 243 17.42 -21.17 17.34
C LEU A 243 18.70 -21.64 16.66
N THR A 244 18.63 -21.90 15.35
CA THR A 244 19.79 -22.19 14.51
C THR A 244 19.97 -21.05 13.51
N ALA A 245 21.15 -20.42 13.48
CA ALA A 245 21.49 -19.38 12.53
C ALA A 245 22.65 -19.86 11.64
N ILE A 246 22.48 -19.70 10.32
CA ILE A 246 23.47 -20.07 9.31
C ILE A 246 24.04 -18.79 8.69
N GLY A 247 25.36 -18.64 8.81
CA GLY A 247 26.09 -17.54 8.21
C GLY A 247 26.19 -17.64 6.70
N THR A 248 26.41 -16.51 6.05
CA THR A 248 26.74 -16.42 4.62
C THR A 248 28.07 -17.11 4.29
N ASP A 249 28.96 -17.24 5.28
CA ASP A 249 30.19 -18.01 5.26
C ASP A 249 29.98 -19.52 5.48
N GLY A 250 28.76 -19.95 5.78
CA GLY A 250 28.41 -21.34 6.09
C GLY A 250 28.62 -21.76 7.54
N SER A 251 29.01 -20.83 8.42
CA SER A 251 29.06 -21.10 9.87
C SER A 251 27.68 -21.41 10.42
N VAL A 252 27.58 -22.36 11.35
CA VAL A 252 26.31 -22.76 11.98
C VAL A 252 26.40 -22.52 13.48
N HIS A 253 25.50 -21.71 13.99
CA HIS A 253 25.41 -21.37 15.40
C HIS A 253 24.04 -21.75 15.96
N ILE A 254 24.04 -22.30 17.17
CA ILE A 254 22.84 -22.81 17.81
C ILE A 254 22.74 -22.20 19.22
N ALA A 255 21.55 -21.75 19.59
CA ALA A 255 21.25 -21.23 20.92
C ALA A 255 19.95 -21.84 21.46
N GLU A 256 19.92 -22.10 22.77
CA GLU A 256 18.73 -22.55 23.49
C GLU A 256 18.06 -21.35 24.18
N ILE A 257 16.75 -21.26 24.04
CA ILE A 257 15.88 -20.26 24.65
C ILE A 257 14.85 -21.00 25.52
N PRO A 258 14.67 -20.65 26.80
CA PRO A 258 13.64 -21.24 27.64
C PRO A 258 12.24 -21.02 27.06
N LEU A 259 11.41 -22.07 27.00
CA LEU A 259 10.03 -21.99 26.51
C LEU A 259 9.20 -20.94 27.25
N SER A 260 9.33 -20.87 28.57
CA SER A 260 8.62 -19.89 29.41
C SER A 260 9.01 -18.44 29.15
N GLN A 261 10.21 -18.22 28.60
CA GLN A 261 10.71 -16.88 28.30
C GLN A 261 10.20 -16.40 26.95
N LEU A 262 10.20 -17.26 25.93
CA LEU A 262 9.76 -16.89 24.58
C LEU A 262 8.24 -16.98 24.38
N MET A 263 7.59 -17.97 25.01
CA MET A 263 6.18 -18.32 24.79
C MET A 263 5.43 -18.46 26.13
N PRO A 264 5.27 -17.37 26.89
CA PRO A 264 4.68 -17.40 28.23
C PRO A 264 3.21 -17.86 28.24
N ALA A 265 2.44 -17.60 27.18
CA ALA A 265 1.06 -18.08 27.07
C ALA A 265 1.00 -19.61 26.92
N THR A 266 1.86 -20.18 26.08
CA THR A 266 1.99 -21.64 25.91
C THR A 266 2.47 -22.30 27.20
N ALA A 267 3.46 -21.70 27.89
CA ALA A 267 3.94 -22.22 29.17
C ALA A 267 2.84 -22.28 30.23
N ARG A 268 1.97 -21.26 30.31
CA ARG A 268 0.81 -21.27 31.21
C ARG A 268 -0.16 -22.41 30.88
N GLN A 269 -0.49 -22.60 29.60
CA GLN A 269 -1.40 -23.67 29.19
C GLN A 269 -0.83 -25.07 29.50
N ILE A 270 0.47 -25.30 29.28
CA ILE A 270 1.14 -26.55 29.66
C ILE A 270 1.04 -26.77 31.18
N SER A 271 1.25 -25.72 31.97
CA SER A 271 1.16 -25.81 33.43
C SER A 271 -0.25 -26.11 33.94
N GLU A 272 -1.28 -25.61 33.25
CA GLU A 272 -2.69 -25.89 33.56
C GLU A 272 -3.09 -27.31 33.18
N GLN A 273 -2.59 -27.83 32.05
CA GLN A 273 -2.82 -29.21 31.62
C GLN A 273 -2.11 -30.26 32.49
N ALA A 274 -1.01 -29.88 33.14
CA ALA A 274 -0.25 -30.75 34.04
C ALA A 274 -0.85 -30.83 35.47
N ARG A 275 -1.88 -30.04 35.77
CA ARG A 275 -2.54 -29.97 37.07
C ARG A 275 -3.77 -30.87 37.14
#